data_AF-A0A538KDJ3-F1
#
_entry.id   AF-A0A538KDJ3-F1
#
_cell.length_a   1.000
_cell.length_b   1.000
_cell.length_c   1.000
_cell.angle_alpha   90.00
_cell.angle_beta   90.00
_cell.angle_gamma   90.00
#
_symmetry.space_group_name_H-M   'P 1'
#
loop_
_entity.id
_entity.type
_entity.pdbx_description
1 polymer ?
#
loop_
_entity_poly.entity_id
_entity_poly.type
_entity_poly.pdbx_seq_one_letter_code
_entity_poly.pdbx_strand_id
1 'polypeptide(L)'
;MNIDVFTLFPDAFGWFERQRHVANALAQGHTISYVNYRDHTPLSAGQVDDTPFGGGAGMVLRVDVVEAALRARYQVDPVLLPGQRRVIALTPSGRLLDDALVDELAAEPALTLLSGRYEGFDERIVEHFCSDEISIGRYTRPAEHRGWRVPEILLSGHHARIRRWRLEQSRQRATKGPLP
;
A
#
# COMPACT_ATOMS: atom_id res chain seq x y z
N MET A 1 4.92 17.29 -6.30
CA MET A 1 5.13 15.94 -5.72
C MET A 1 5.28 14.92 -6.84
N ASN A 2 6.18 13.96 -6.67
CA ASN A 2 6.38 12.82 -7.57
C ASN A 2 5.95 11.50 -6.92
N ILE A 3 5.03 10.77 -7.54
CA ILE A 3 4.54 9.48 -7.03
C ILE A 3 4.92 8.36 -8.00
N ASP A 4 5.62 7.34 -7.52
CA ASP A 4 5.80 6.09 -8.26
C ASP A 4 4.94 4.99 -7.63
N VAL A 5 4.14 4.30 -8.43
CA VAL A 5 3.27 3.20 -8.00
C VAL A 5 3.77 1.89 -8.61
N PHE A 6 4.25 1.00 -7.76
CA PHE A 6 4.67 -0.34 -8.17
C PHE A 6 3.48 -1.29 -8.10
N THR A 7 3.13 -1.93 -9.21
CA THR A 7 1.88 -2.69 -9.36
C THR A 7 2.02 -3.79 -10.40
N LEU A 8 1.18 -4.83 -10.37
CA LEU A 8 1.08 -5.79 -11.46
C LEU A 8 0.16 -5.35 -12.61
N PHE A 9 -0.56 -4.24 -12.42
CA PHE A 9 -1.61 -3.78 -13.33
C PHE A 9 -1.50 -2.27 -13.58
N PRO A 10 -0.45 -1.80 -14.28
CA PRO A 10 -0.29 -0.37 -14.58
C PRO A 10 -1.46 0.18 -15.41
N ASP A 11 -1.95 -0.59 -16.39
CA ASP A 11 -3.04 -0.17 -17.30
C ASP A 11 -4.36 0.11 -16.57
N ALA A 12 -4.55 -0.46 -15.37
CA ALA A 12 -5.74 -0.23 -14.56
C ALA A 12 -5.88 1.24 -14.11
N PHE A 13 -4.81 2.04 -14.19
CA PHE A 13 -4.78 3.42 -13.75
C PHE A 13 -5.02 4.45 -14.86
N GLY A 14 -5.11 4.05 -16.13
CA GLY A 14 -5.26 5.02 -17.23
C GLY A 14 -6.51 5.91 -17.11
N TRP A 15 -7.59 5.43 -16.48
CA TRP A 15 -8.78 6.24 -16.21
C TRP A 15 -8.60 7.25 -15.06
N PHE A 16 -7.73 6.94 -14.09
CA PHE A 16 -7.52 7.73 -12.89
C PHE A 16 -6.87 9.08 -13.21
N GLU A 17 -5.89 9.09 -14.12
CA GLU A 17 -5.21 10.32 -14.56
C GLU A 17 -6.14 11.31 -15.25
N ARG A 18 -7.23 10.82 -15.87
CA ARG A 18 -8.22 11.66 -16.56
C ARG A 18 -9.20 12.34 -15.61
N GLN A 19 -9.21 11.99 -14.33
CA GLN A 19 -10.12 12.59 -13.37
C GLN A 19 -9.72 14.04 -13.11
N ARG A 20 -10.70 14.96 -13.09
CA ARG A 20 -10.47 16.41 -13.06
C ARG A 20 -9.44 16.86 -12.01
N HIS A 21 -9.53 16.36 -10.78
CA HIS A 21 -8.60 16.73 -9.72
C HIS A 21 -7.17 16.22 -9.95
N VAL A 22 -7.03 15.01 -10.49
CA VAL A 22 -5.73 14.42 -10.82
C VAL A 22 -5.12 15.15 -12.00
N ALA A 23 -5.88 15.35 -13.09
CA ALA A 23 -5.44 16.10 -14.26
C ALA A 23 -4.98 17.53 -13.91
N ASN A 24 -5.70 18.22 -13.02
CA ASN A 24 -5.29 19.53 -12.51
C ASN A 24 -3.95 19.47 -11.75
N ALA A 25 -3.76 18.48 -10.89
CA ALA A 25 -2.50 18.30 -10.17
C ALA A 25 -1.34 18.00 -11.12
N LEU A 26 -1.56 17.15 -12.12
CA LEU A 26 -0.56 16.86 -13.15
C LEU A 26 -0.18 18.11 -13.96
N ALA A 27 -1.17 18.94 -14.33
CA ALA A 27 -0.94 20.22 -15.01
C ALA A 27 -0.16 21.24 -14.16
N GLN A 28 -0.15 21.08 -12.84
CA GLN A 28 0.66 21.88 -11.90
C GLN A 28 2.07 21.34 -11.69
N GLY A 29 2.49 20.32 -12.47
CA GLY A 29 3.84 19.76 -12.42
C GLY A 29 4.01 18.60 -11.43
N HIS A 30 2.92 18.05 -10.89
CA HIS A 30 2.98 16.78 -10.17
C HIS A 30 3.09 15.61 -11.16
N THR A 31 3.70 14.52 -10.73
CA THR A 31 3.85 13.33 -11.57
C THR A 31 3.34 12.09 -10.87
N ILE A 32 2.72 11.19 -11.63
CA ILE A 32 2.45 9.82 -11.21
C ILE A 32 3.00 8.87 -12.27
N SER A 33 3.75 7.86 -11.86
CA SER A 33 4.32 6.83 -12.75
C SER A 33 3.93 5.45 -12.25
N TYR A 34 3.73 4.51 -13.16
CA TYR A 34 3.36 3.13 -12.83
C TYR A 34 4.48 2.19 -13.26
N VAL A 35 5.02 1.43 -12.31
CA VAL A 35 6.11 0.48 -12.54
C VAL A 35 5.55 -0.93 -12.41
N ASN A 36 5.67 -1.74 -13.46
CA ASN A 36 5.22 -3.12 -13.43
C ASN A 36 6.31 -4.03 -12.86
N TYR A 37 6.00 -4.79 -11.81
CA TYR A 37 6.96 -5.76 -11.27
C TYR A 37 7.37 -6.82 -12.31
N ARG A 38 6.48 -7.16 -13.24
CA ARG A 38 6.75 -8.15 -14.29
C ARG A 38 7.85 -7.72 -15.27
N ASP A 39 8.06 -6.41 -15.43
CA ASP A 39 9.04 -5.89 -16.39
C ASP A 39 10.48 -6.05 -15.87
N HIS A 40 10.63 -6.32 -14.57
CA HIS A 40 11.93 -6.39 -13.89
C HIS A 40 12.16 -7.72 -13.17
N THR A 41 11.23 -8.67 -13.26
CA THR A 41 11.35 -9.92 -12.53
C THR A 41 12.58 -10.72 -12.97
N PRO A 42 13.40 -11.21 -12.02
CA PRO A 42 14.51 -12.12 -12.33
C PRO A 42 14.03 -13.54 -12.65
N LEU A 43 12.72 -13.81 -12.55
CA LEU A 43 12.14 -15.14 -12.70
C LEU A 43 11.72 -15.42 -14.14
N SER A 44 11.70 -16.70 -14.50
CA SER A 44 11.25 -17.14 -15.82
C SER A 44 9.77 -16.84 -16.06
N ALA A 45 9.39 -16.68 -17.33
CA ALA A 45 8.01 -16.53 -17.77
C ALA A 45 7.22 -15.37 -17.11
N GLY A 46 7.92 -14.35 -16.61
CA GLY A 46 7.27 -13.18 -16.02
C GLY A 46 6.63 -13.45 -14.64
N GLN A 47 7.00 -14.55 -13.98
CA GLN A 47 6.55 -14.88 -12.62
C GLN A 47 6.99 -13.79 -11.62
N VAL A 48 6.20 -13.55 -10.58
CA VAL A 48 6.48 -12.49 -9.58
C VAL A 48 6.31 -12.96 -8.13
N ASP A 49 5.76 -14.15 -7.95
CA ASP A 49 5.24 -14.67 -6.70
C ASP A 49 5.65 -16.13 -6.50
N ASP A 50 5.62 -16.58 -5.25
CA ASP A 50 5.86 -17.98 -4.87
C ASP A 50 4.91 -18.43 -3.76
N THR A 51 4.88 -19.74 -3.52
CA THR A 51 4.17 -20.29 -2.36
C THR A 51 4.82 -19.83 -1.05
N PRO A 52 4.05 -19.50 0.00
CA PRO A 52 4.59 -19.09 1.28
C PRO A 52 5.30 -20.25 2.00
N PHE A 53 6.42 -19.94 2.66
CA PHE A 53 7.00 -20.86 3.65
C PHE A 53 6.03 -21.11 4.80
N GLY A 54 6.03 -22.34 5.34
CA GLY A 54 5.06 -22.77 6.35
C GLY A 54 3.75 -23.33 5.77
N GLY A 55 3.58 -23.29 4.44
CA GLY A 55 2.40 -23.79 3.74
C GLY A 55 1.21 -22.84 3.80
N GLY A 56 0.07 -23.30 3.28
CA GLY A 56 -1.13 -22.47 3.07
C GLY A 56 -1.49 -22.36 1.59
N ALA A 57 -2.75 -22.05 1.32
CA ALA A 57 -3.18 -21.74 -0.04
C ALA A 57 -2.79 -20.30 -0.40
N GLY A 58 -2.49 -20.06 -1.68
CA GLY A 58 -2.17 -18.73 -2.19
C GLY A 58 -0.68 -18.54 -2.47
N MET A 59 -0.33 -17.32 -2.86
CA MET A 59 1.01 -16.93 -3.28
C MET A 59 1.39 -15.60 -2.62
N VAL A 60 2.68 -15.34 -2.51
CA VAL A 60 3.24 -14.13 -1.90
C VAL A 60 4.20 -13.48 -2.90
N LEU A 61 4.12 -12.15 -3.03
CA LEU A 61 5.04 -11.40 -3.91
C LEU A 61 6.46 -11.51 -3.35
N ARG A 62 7.40 -11.99 -4.18
CA ARG A 62 8.76 -12.29 -3.73
C ARG A 62 9.62 -11.03 -3.55
N VAL A 63 10.52 -11.09 -2.57
CA VAL A 63 11.44 -10.00 -2.24
C VAL A 63 12.38 -9.62 -3.40
N ASP A 64 12.91 -10.60 -4.14
CA ASP A 64 13.87 -10.38 -5.24
C ASP A 64 13.23 -9.70 -6.45
N VAL A 65 11.93 -9.95 -6.68
CA VAL A 65 11.14 -9.28 -7.71
C VAL A 65 10.94 -7.80 -7.38
N VAL A 66 10.57 -7.49 -6.13
CA VAL A 66 10.39 -6.11 -5.68
C VAL A 66 11.73 -5.37 -5.65
N GLU A 67 12.78 -6.03 -5.18
CA GLU A 67 14.14 -5.49 -5.18
C GLU A 67 14.59 -5.13 -6.61
N ALA A 68 14.43 -6.04 -7.57
CA ALA A 68 14.83 -5.80 -8.95
C ALA A 68 14.08 -4.60 -9.58
N ALA A 69 12.77 -4.48 -9.32
CA ALA A 69 11.99 -3.34 -9.80
C ALA A 69 12.45 -2.01 -9.16
N LEU A 70 12.68 -1.99 -7.84
CA LEU A 70 13.17 -0.80 -7.12
C LEU A 70 14.56 -0.39 -7.61
N ARG A 71 15.48 -1.35 -7.78
CA ARG A 71 16.82 -1.12 -8.33
C ARG A 71 16.74 -0.56 -9.75
N ALA A 72 15.92 -1.16 -10.62
CA ALA A 72 15.75 -0.68 -11.99
C ALA A 72 15.21 0.76 -12.03
N ARG A 73 14.25 1.10 -11.18
CA ARG A 73 13.62 2.43 -11.16
C ARG A 73 14.52 3.52 -10.58
N TYR A 74 15.25 3.22 -9.50
CA TYR A 74 15.96 4.21 -8.70
C TYR A 74 17.47 4.16 -8.79
N GLN A 75 18.05 3.09 -9.36
CA GLN A 75 19.49 2.94 -9.54
C GLN A 75 20.30 3.05 -8.24
N VAL A 76 19.69 2.65 -7.11
CA VAL A 76 20.30 2.60 -5.78
C VAL A 76 19.94 1.27 -5.10
N ASP A 77 20.66 0.95 -4.02
CA ASP A 77 20.26 -0.16 -3.15
C ASP A 77 18.91 0.13 -2.49
N PRO A 78 17.89 -0.75 -2.63
CA PRO A 78 16.57 -0.53 -2.05
C PRO A 78 16.56 -0.33 -0.55
N VAL A 79 17.54 -0.89 0.18
CA VAL A 79 17.69 -0.69 1.63
C VAL A 79 17.96 0.77 1.99
N LEU A 80 18.54 1.54 1.06
CA LEU A 80 18.85 2.96 1.27
C LEU A 80 17.70 3.89 0.86
N LEU A 81 16.65 3.37 0.21
CA LEU A 81 15.54 4.18 -0.29
C LEU A 81 14.72 4.87 0.80
N PRO A 82 14.39 4.24 1.95
CA PRO A 82 13.64 4.90 3.02
C PRO A 82 14.29 6.19 3.53
N GLY A 83 15.62 6.34 3.40
CA GLY A 83 16.35 7.55 3.76
C GLY A 83 16.31 8.67 2.70
N GLN A 84 15.80 8.38 1.50
CA GLN A 84 15.76 9.31 0.36
C GLN A 84 14.34 9.67 -0.04
N ARG A 85 13.39 8.77 0.18
CA ARG A 85 11.99 8.92 -0.17
C ARG A 85 11.11 8.04 0.70
N ARG A 86 9.88 8.46 0.89
CA ARG A 86 8.90 7.68 1.65
C ARG A 86 8.41 6.50 0.83
N VAL A 87 8.81 5.29 1.21
CA VAL A 87 8.45 4.02 0.54
C VAL A 87 7.40 3.30 1.37
N ILE A 88 6.22 3.11 0.78
CA ILE A 88 5.02 2.75 1.50
C ILE A 88 4.51 1.40 0.99
N ALA A 89 4.51 0.39 1.85
CA ALA A 89 3.78 -0.84 1.58
C ALA A 89 2.30 -0.65 1.88
N LEU A 90 1.45 -0.95 0.90
CA LEU A 90 -0.01 -0.89 1.08
C LEU A 90 -0.52 -2.23 1.59
N THR A 91 -0.75 -2.33 2.91
CA THR A 91 -1.16 -3.57 3.60
C THR A 91 -2.38 -3.32 4.49
N PRO A 92 -3.22 -4.33 4.77
CA PRO A 92 -4.34 -4.17 5.71
C PRO A 92 -3.90 -3.84 7.15
N SER A 93 -2.70 -4.28 7.53
CA SER A 93 -2.13 -4.18 8.89
C SER A 93 -1.49 -2.82 9.19
N GLY A 94 -1.14 -2.05 8.17
CA GLY A 94 -0.46 -0.77 8.32
C GLY A 94 -1.28 0.34 9.01
N ARG A 95 -0.64 1.49 9.21
CA ARG A 95 -1.29 2.70 9.74
C ARG A 95 -2.49 3.06 8.87
N LEU A 96 -3.65 3.25 9.50
CA LEU A 96 -4.88 3.57 8.77
C LEU A 96 -4.73 4.93 8.06
N LEU A 97 -5.05 4.98 6.77
CA LEU A 97 -5.18 6.22 6.02
C LEU A 97 -6.37 7.04 6.53
N ASP A 98 -6.05 8.16 7.16
CA ASP A 98 -6.96 9.20 7.60
C ASP A 98 -6.48 10.58 7.12
N ASP A 99 -7.27 11.62 7.38
CA ASP A 99 -7.00 12.96 6.87
C ASP A 99 -5.64 13.50 7.37
N ALA A 100 -5.26 13.18 8.61
CA ALA A 100 -3.97 13.60 9.17
C ALA A 100 -2.79 12.94 8.45
N LEU A 101 -2.88 11.63 8.17
CA LEU A 101 -1.86 10.94 7.39
C LEU A 101 -1.82 11.45 5.94
N VAL A 102 -2.95 11.81 5.35
CA VAL A 102 -2.98 12.42 4.01
C VAL A 102 -2.22 13.75 4.00
N ASP A 103 -2.42 14.61 5.02
CA ASP A 103 -1.70 15.87 5.14
C ASP A 103 -0.19 15.67 5.31
N GLU A 104 0.22 14.68 6.12
CA GLU A 104 1.63 14.29 6.27
C GLU A 104 2.23 13.86 4.91
N LEU A 105 1.54 12.97 4.20
CA LEU A 105 2.00 12.47 2.90
C LEU A 105 2.03 13.58 1.84
N ALA A 106 1.07 14.50 1.85
CA ALA A 106 0.97 15.62 0.91
C ALA A 106 2.16 16.59 1.00
N ALA A 107 2.82 16.66 2.16
CA ALA A 107 4.00 17.49 2.37
C ALA A 107 5.29 16.89 1.79
N GLU A 108 5.29 15.60 1.44
CA GLU A 108 6.47 14.93 0.89
C GLU A 108 6.75 15.39 -0.56
N PRO A 109 8.02 15.58 -0.94
CA PRO A 109 8.37 15.90 -2.32
C PRO A 109 8.12 14.70 -3.25
N ALA A 110 8.26 13.47 -2.74
CA ALA A 110 8.08 12.24 -3.49
C ALA A 110 7.60 11.07 -2.62
N LEU A 111 6.80 10.18 -3.21
CA LEU A 111 6.28 8.96 -2.60
C LEU A 111 6.56 7.75 -3.50
N THR A 112 6.78 6.60 -2.89
CA THR A 112 6.77 5.29 -3.57
C THR A 112 5.70 4.43 -2.93
N LEU A 113 4.75 3.96 -3.74
CA LEU A 113 3.66 3.10 -3.28
C LEU A 113 3.87 1.69 -3.81
N LEU A 114 4.09 0.73 -2.92
CA LEU A 114 4.14 -0.69 -3.26
C LEU A 114 2.73 -1.27 -3.16
N SER A 115 2.14 -1.59 -4.31
CA SER A 115 0.84 -2.26 -4.39
C SER A 115 1.03 -3.77 -4.38
N GLY A 116 0.63 -4.41 -3.28
CA GLY A 116 0.67 -5.86 -3.14
C GLY A 116 -0.41 -6.55 -3.98
N ARG A 117 -0.24 -7.85 -4.20
CA ARG A 117 -1.25 -8.75 -4.79
C ARG A 117 -1.16 -10.10 -4.09
N TYR A 118 -2.06 -11.01 -4.45
CA TYR A 118 -2.13 -12.34 -3.85
C TYR A 118 -2.38 -12.23 -2.33
N GLU A 119 -1.66 -12.98 -1.51
CA GLU A 119 -1.75 -12.92 -0.04
C GLU A 119 -0.92 -11.77 0.58
N GLY A 120 -0.14 -11.04 -0.24
CA GLY A 120 0.64 -9.89 0.20
C GLY A 120 2.10 -9.93 -0.26
N PHE A 121 2.97 -9.41 0.59
CA PHE A 121 4.41 -9.31 0.37
C PHE A 121 5.16 -10.34 1.20
N ASP A 122 6.33 -10.74 0.73
CA ASP A 122 7.35 -11.29 1.61
C ASP A 122 7.71 -10.22 2.66
N GLU A 123 7.70 -10.58 3.94
CA GLU A 123 7.87 -9.64 5.06
C GLU A 123 9.17 -8.83 4.96
N ARG A 124 10.23 -9.41 4.39
CA ARG A 124 11.53 -8.75 4.21
C ARG A 124 11.43 -7.48 3.34
N ILE A 125 10.43 -7.40 2.46
CA ILE A 125 10.16 -6.18 1.68
C ILE A 125 9.77 -5.05 2.63
N VAL A 126 8.87 -5.31 3.56
CA VAL A 126 8.38 -4.34 4.54
C VAL A 126 9.49 -3.94 5.49
N GLU A 127 10.24 -4.92 6.01
CA GLU A 127 11.31 -4.69 6.99
C GLU A 127 12.51 -3.91 6.42
N HIS A 128 12.83 -4.08 5.14
CA HIS A 128 14.08 -3.56 4.58
C HIS A 128 13.91 -2.48 3.52
N PHE A 129 12.81 -2.44 2.78
CA PHE A 129 12.64 -1.50 1.66
C PHE A 129 11.63 -0.39 1.94
N CYS A 130 10.81 -0.52 2.99
CA CYS A 130 9.72 0.40 3.30
C CYS A 130 10.05 1.32 4.49
N SER A 131 9.64 2.58 4.40
CA SER A 131 9.60 3.50 5.54
C SER A 131 8.28 3.40 6.30
N ASP A 132 7.20 3.01 5.62
CA ASP A 132 5.87 2.94 6.19
C ASP A 132 5.09 1.74 5.68
N GLU A 133 4.17 1.30 6.52
CA GLU A 133 3.08 0.42 6.14
C GLU A 133 1.76 1.17 6.32
N ILE A 134 0.96 1.26 5.25
CA ILE A 134 -0.31 2.02 5.27
C ILE A 134 -1.47 1.14 4.84
N SER A 135 -2.54 1.21 5.62
CA SER A 135 -3.80 0.53 5.39
C SER A 135 -4.85 1.51 4.88
N ILE A 136 -5.41 1.23 3.69
CA ILE A 136 -6.58 1.95 3.17
C ILE A 136 -7.90 1.49 3.85
N GLY A 137 -7.84 0.52 4.77
CA GLY A 137 -8.97 0.04 5.53
C GLY A 137 -8.62 -1.12 6.47
N ARG A 138 -8.99 -1.01 7.75
CA ARG A 138 -8.70 -2.01 8.81
C ARG A 138 -9.36 -3.38 8.63
N TYR A 139 -10.31 -3.46 7.71
CA TYR A 139 -11.09 -4.67 7.46
C TYR A 139 -11.12 -4.90 5.95
N THR A 140 -10.98 -6.16 5.56
CA THR A 140 -11.17 -6.64 4.20
C THR A 140 -12.23 -7.74 4.19
N ARG A 141 -12.55 -8.28 3.02
CA ARG A 141 -13.45 -9.43 2.91
C ARG A 141 -12.78 -10.68 3.48
N PRO A 142 -13.55 -11.65 4.02
CA PRO A 142 -15.01 -11.66 4.15
C PRO A 142 -15.54 -10.82 5.33
N ALA A 143 -16.84 -10.51 5.32
CA ALA A 143 -17.49 -9.71 6.38
C ALA A 143 -17.55 -10.42 7.74
N GLU A 144 -17.45 -11.75 7.74
CA GLU A 144 -17.33 -12.57 8.94
C GLU A 144 -16.29 -13.66 8.72
N HIS A 145 -15.42 -13.86 9.72
CA HIS A 145 -14.46 -14.96 9.75
C HIS A 145 -14.36 -15.51 11.18
N ARG A 146 -14.60 -16.81 11.37
CA ARG A 146 -14.53 -17.49 12.70
C ARG A 146 -15.38 -16.80 13.79
N GLY A 147 -16.56 -16.30 13.43
CA GLY A 147 -17.45 -15.55 14.33
C GLY A 147 -17.02 -14.10 14.59
N TRP A 148 -15.87 -13.66 14.07
CA TRP A 148 -15.45 -12.26 14.12
C TRP A 148 -16.07 -11.51 12.97
N ARG A 149 -16.88 -10.51 13.31
CA ARG A 149 -17.59 -9.70 12.32
C ARG A 149 -16.88 -8.38 12.10
N VAL A 150 -16.77 -7.99 10.84
CA VAL A 150 -16.53 -6.60 10.47
C VAL A 150 -17.67 -5.77 11.09
N PRO A 151 -17.37 -4.70 11.85
CA PRO A 151 -18.39 -3.85 12.43
C PRO A 151 -19.44 -3.43 11.38
N GLU A 152 -20.73 -3.63 11.68
CA GLU A 152 -21.81 -3.39 10.70
C GLU A 152 -21.75 -1.99 10.08
N ILE A 153 -21.30 -1.00 10.85
CA ILE A 153 -21.12 0.36 10.37
C ILE A 153 -20.17 0.46 9.17
N LEU A 154 -19.15 -0.39 9.10
CA LEU A 154 -18.20 -0.44 7.99
C LEU A 154 -18.76 -1.18 6.77
N LEU A 155 -19.80 -1.99 6.94
CA LEU A 155 -20.53 -2.66 5.85
C LEU A 155 -21.65 -1.76 5.28
N SER A 156 -22.00 -0.67 5.96
CA SER A 156 -23.18 0.15 5.64
C SER A 156 -23.04 1.07 4.41
N GLY A 157 -21.83 1.31 3.90
CA GLY A 157 -21.56 2.30 2.85
C GLY A 157 -21.80 3.77 3.28
N HIS A 158 -22.20 4.04 4.53
CA HIS A 158 -22.60 5.39 4.97
C HIS A 158 -21.38 6.23 5.40
N HIS A 159 -20.70 6.86 4.45
CA HIS A 159 -19.41 7.56 4.64
C HIS A 159 -19.31 8.48 5.88
N ALA A 160 -20.32 9.31 6.16
CA ALA A 160 -20.30 10.21 7.32
C ALA A 160 -20.36 9.49 8.68
N ARG A 161 -21.05 8.35 8.75
CA ARG A 161 -21.11 7.51 9.97
C ARG A 161 -19.83 6.71 10.13
N ILE A 162 -19.27 6.22 9.02
CA ILE A 162 -17.98 5.53 8.99
C ILE A 162 -16.86 6.45 9.50
N ARG A 163 -16.79 7.71 9.04
CA ARG A 163 -15.81 8.69 9.53
C ARG A 163 -15.93 8.93 11.03
N ARG A 164 -17.14 9.18 11.54
CA ARG A 164 -17.38 9.36 12.98
C ARG A 164 -16.95 8.15 13.79
N TRP A 165 -17.33 6.95 13.35
CA TRP A 165 -16.94 5.71 14.02
C TRP A 165 -15.42 5.53 14.02
N ARG A 166 -14.72 5.77 12.90
CA ARG A 166 -13.25 5.68 12.83
C ARG A 166 -12.57 6.64 13.81
N LEU A 167 -13.05 7.88 13.91
CA LEU A 167 -12.53 8.88 14.85
C LEU A 167 -12.73 8.45 16.30
N GLU A 168 -13.92 7.95 16.63
CA GLU A 168 -14.24 7.44 17.96
C GLU A 168 -13.35 6.25 18.34
N GLN A 169 -13.16 5.29 17.43
CA GLN A 169 -12.28 4.14 17.65
C GLN A 169 -10.80 4.52 17.76
N SER A 170 -10.37 5.62 17.13
CA SER A 170 -9.01 6.15 17.30
C SER A 170 -8.83 6.71 18.72
N ARG A 171 -9.79 7.53 19.17
CA ARG A 171 -9.82 8.11 20.53
C ARG A 171 -9.85 7.05 21.62
N GLN A 172 -10.71 6.04 21.49
CA GLN A 172 -10.83 4.94 22.46
C GLN A 172 -9.56 4.08 22.59
N ARG A 173 -8.72 4.04 21.54
CA ARG A 173 -7.45 3.30 21.56
C ARG A 173 -6.32 4.12 22.15
N ALA A 174 -6.26 5.41 21.85
CA ALA A 174 -5.30 6.33 22.46
C ALA A 174 -5.42 6.35 24.00
N THR A 175 -6.62 6.14 24.54
CA THR A 175 -6.86 6.08 25.99
C THR A 175 -6.61 4.72 26.65
N LYS A 176 -6.49 3.63 25.87
CA LYS A 176 -6.39 2.26 26.42
C LYS A 176 -4.97 1.76 26.69
N GLY A 177 -3.92 2.50 26.29
CA GLY A 177 -2.53 2.03 26.39
C GLY A 177 -2.25 0.78 25.52
N PRO A 178 -1.00 0.31 25.42
CA PRO A 178 -0.72 -0.94 24.71
C PRO A 178 -1.45 -2.10 25.41
N LEU A 179 -1.96 -3.05 24.61
CA LEU A 179 -2.50 -4.31 25.13
C LEU A 179 -1.42 -5.01 25.97
N PRO A 180 -1.79 -5.70 27.06
CA PRO A 180 -0.84 -6.41 27.91
C PRO A 180 -0.04 -7.47 27.15
#